data_AF-A0A7I7MNH0-F1
#
_entry.id   AF-A0A7I7MNH0-F1
#
_cell.length_a   1.000
_cell.length_b   1.000
_cell.length_c   1.000
_cell.angle_alpha   90.00
_cell.angle_beta   90.00
_cell.angle_gamma   90.00
#
_symmetry.space_group_name_H-M   'P 1'
#
loop_
_entity.id
_entity.type
_entity.pdbx_description
1 polymer ?
#
loop_
_entity_poly.entity_id
_entity_poly.type
_entity_poly.pdbx_seq_one_letter_code
_entity_poly.pdbx_strand_id
1 'polypeptide(L)'
;MKYAQLADKRARVYVLVSTWLVVWGVWHVYFVEAVFPNAILWLEYYAANYEFGFVRRGLAGELIRRLPGDHFFAGAYTILWMSITVWLIALAVVMWLVLSTGTRSERRIMLALLVPVLPFAFSYAIYNPHPELFGMTALVAFSISLTRVHTPRTRVVLGTLYGIAMAVLALVHEAIPLEFALGAVLAIVVLSKDATPAARRICTVLAIGPGIVSVLLLAVVGRRDIADQLCSHVPHGMVENPWAVATTPQRVLDYMLGRVESRADYHDWVCQYVTPGFNLDWITSAKLVIMVGFPALFGAFLLGLLFFVATTWMIRYVSAVPVRTFLAELRGNLVLPALASALLVPLFITAVDWTRWWVMITLDVAIVYILYAINRPEIEQPPSRRNVLVFVCVVLALAVIPTGSANNIGG
;
A
#
# COMPACT_ATOMS: atom_id res chain seq x y z
N MET A 1 -4.01 45.26 6.06
CA MET A 1 -4.51 44.63 7.31
C MET A 1 -5.46 43.44 7.09
N LYS A 2 -6.59 43.56 6.38
CA LYS A 2 -7.58 42.47 6.23
C LYS A 2 -7.05 41.18 5.58
N TYR A 3 -6.13 41.30 4.60
CA TYR A 3 -5.47 40.15 3.95
C TYR A 3 -4.44 39.45 4.86
N ALA A 4 -3.62 40.22 5.61
CA ALA A 4 -2.66 39.67 6.57
C ALA A 4 -3.36 38.91 7.70
N GLN A 5 -4.45 39.46 8.25
CA GLN A 5 -5.27 38.77 9.25
C GLN A 5 -5.94 37.50 8.71
N LEU A 6 -6.30 37.47 7.42
CA LEU A 6 -6.87 36.27 6.79
C LEU A 6 -5.80 35.19 6.59
N ALA A 7 -4.58 35.59 6.21
CA ALA A 7 -3.44 34.71 6.08
C ALA A 7 -3.03 34.11 7.43
N ASP A 8 -2.97 34.90 8.50
CA ASP A 8 -2.67 34.43 9.86
C ASP A 8 -3.72 33.44 10.38
N LYS A 9 -5.01 33.72 10.14
CA LYS A 9 -6.09 32.80 10.51
C LYS A 9 -5.99 31.47 9.75
N ARG A 10 -5.66 31.50 8.46
CA ARG A 10 -5.50 30.29 7.64
C ARG A 10 -4.26 29.49 8.03
N ALA A 11 -3.15 30.15 8.34
CA ALA A 11 -1.95 29.49 8.87
C ALA A 11 -2.25 28.74 10.17
N ARG A 12 -2.98 29.36 11.11
CA ARG A 12 -3.44 28.68 12.34
C ARG A 12 -4.29 27.45 12.06
N VAL A 13 -5.18 27.50 11.07
CA VAL A 13 -6.00 26.33 10.67
C VAL A 13 -5.11 25.17 10.22
N TYR A 14 -4.12 25.42 9.37
CA TYR A 14 -3.21 24.35 8.91
C TYR A 14 -2.34 23.77 10.03
N VAL A 15 -1.91 24.61 10.98
CA VAL A 15 -1.22 24.14 12.19
C VAL A 15 -2.13 23.24 13.02
N LEU A 16 -3.37 23.66 13.28
CA LEU A 16 -4.34 22.84 14.03
C LEU A 16 -4.64 21.51 13.33
N VAL A 17 -4.79 21.51 12.00
CA VAL A 17 -4.94 20.28 11.22
C VAL A 17 -3.70 19.39 11.38
N SER A 18 -2.50 19.95 11.25
CA SER A 18 -1.26 19.18 11.44
C SER A 18 -1.16 18.58 12.86
N THR A 19 -1.51 19.35 13.90
CA THR A 19 -1.53 18.85 15.27
C THR A 19 -2.54 17.72 15.44
N TRP A 20 -3.74 17.86 14.86
CA TRP A 20 -4.76 16.81 14.85
C TRP A 20 -4.24 15.52 14.22
N LEU A 21 -3.57 15.62 13.06
CA LEU A 21 -2.97 14.47 12.38
C LEU A 21 -1.94 13.76 13.24
N VAL A 22 -1.09 14.51 13.95
CA VAL A 22 -0.09 13.92 14.85
C VAL A 22 -0.76 13.22 16.04
N VAL A 23 -1.75 13.85 16.66
CA VAL A 23 -2.48 13.26 17.80
C VAL A 23 -3.16 11.95 17.40
N TRP A 24 -3.87 11.94 16.27
CA TRP A 24 -4.51 10.71 15.79
C TRP A 24 -3.53 9.69 15.25
N GLY A 25 -2.40 10.12 14.69
CA GLY A 25 -1.31 9.22 14.32
C GLY A 25 -0.76 8.46 15.52
N VAL A 26 -0.50 9.15 16.63
CA VAL A 26 -0.10 8.54 17.91
C VAL A 26 -1.20 7.62 18.43
N TRP A 27 -2.47 8.04 18.35
CA TRP A 27 -3.60 7.21 18.77
C TRP A 27 -3.72 5.91 17.97
N HIS A 28 -3.56 5.95 16.65
CA HIS A 28 -3.58 4.76 15.80
C HIS A 28 -2.47 3.77 16.16
N VAL A 29 -1.25 4.27 16.40
CA VAL A 29 -0.12 3.42 16.85
C VAL A 29 -0.43 2.82 18.22
N TYR A 30 -0.87 3.62 19.18
CA TYR A 30 -1.27 3.12 20.50
C TYR A 30 -2.38 2.07 20.40
N PHE A 31 -3.37 2.31 19.55
CA PHE A 31 -4.49 1.39 19.37
C PHE A 31 -4.02 0.04 18.84
N VAL A 32 -3.18 0.02 17.81
CA VAL A 32 -2.69 -1.25 17.23
C VAL A 32 -1.66 -1.92 18.15
N GLU A 33 -0.85 -1.19 18.91
CA GLU A 33 0.16 -1.82 19.76
C GLU A 33 -0.37 -2.27 21.13
N ALA A 34 -1.33 -1.54 21.70
CA ALA A 34 -1.74 -1.74 23.09
C ALA A 34 -3.22 -2.09 23.28
N VAL A 35 -4.10 -1.81 22.31
CA VAL A 35 -5.56 -1.99 22.47
C VAL A 35 -6.10 -3.14 21.64
N PHE A 36 -5.64 -3.28 20.40
CA PHE A 36 -6.09 -4.32 19.48
C PHE A 36 -4.93 -4.79 18.56
N PRO A 37 -3.97 -5.57 19.08
CA PRO A 37 -2.82 -6.01 18.30
C PRO A 37 -3.16 -6.97 17.17
N ASN A 38 -2.65 -6.64 15.98
CA ASN A 38 -2.88 -7.40 14.75
C ASN A 38 -1.63 -8.16 14.28
N ALA A 39 -0.54 -8.13 15.04
CA ALA A 39 0.75 -8.67 14.64
C ALA A 39 0.68 -10.14 14.19
N ILE A 40 -0.13 -10.97 14.86
CA ILE A 40 -0.27 -12.40 14.52
C ILE A 40 -0.66 -12.62 13.04
N LEU A 41 -1.49 -11.75 12.47
CA LEU A 41 -1.90 -11.81 11.06
C LEU A 41 -0.78 -11.47 10.08
N TRP A 42 0.22 -10.70 10.53
CA TRP A 42 1.28 -10.19 9.66
C TRP A 42 2.57 -10.98 9.80
N LEU A 43 2.79 -11.58 10.96
CA LEU A 43 3.94 -12.45 11.19
C LEU A 43 3.89 -13.69 10.28
N GLU A 44 2.71 -14.09 9.79
CA GLU A 44 2.52 -15.21 8.87
C GLU A 44 3.40 -15.13 7.60
N TYR A 45 3.68 -13.90 7.11
CA TYR A 45 4.51 -13.67 5.92
C TYR A 45 5.96 -14.10 6.12
N TYR A 46 6.35 -14.37 7.37
CA TYR A 46 7.68 -14.78 7.77
C TYR A 46 7.75 -16.27 8.15
N ALA A 47 6.63 -17.00 8.09
CA ALA A 47 6.58 -18.41 8.46
C ALA A 47 7.29 -19.34 7.46
N ALA A 48 7.26 -19.00 6.16
CA ALA A 48 7.88 -19.82 5.12
C ALA A 48 9.34 -19.40 4.84
N ASN A 49 10.21 -20.39 4.62
CA ASN A 49 11.60 -20.20 4.24
C ASN A 49 12.02 -21.23 3.16
N TYR A 50 13.29 -21.24 2.75
CA TYR A 50 13.78 -22.11 1.67
C TYR A 50 14.42 -23.43 2.13
N GLU A 51 14.26 -23.82 3.39
CA GLU A 51 14.85 -25.05 3.93
C GLU A 51 14.34 -26.31 3.21
N PHE A 52 13.05 -26.32 2.84
CA PHE A 52 12.41 -27.44 2.13
C PHE A 52 12.35 -27.25 0.61
N GLY A 53 13.14 -26.33 0.08
CA GLY A 53 13.21 -25.98 -1.33
C GLY A 53 12.56 -24.63 -1.66
N PHE A 54 12.50 -24.32 -2.95
CA PHE A 54 12.00 -23.04 -3.43
C PHE A 54 10.47 -22.97 -3.30
N VAL A 55 9.96 -22.02 -2.52
CA VAL A 55 8.52 -21.83 -2.22
C VAL A 55 8.11 -20.35 -2.32
N ARG A 56 6.81 -20.08 -2.57
CA ARG A 56 6.23 -18.72 -2.44
C ARG A 56 6.51 -18.14 -1.05
N ARG A 57 6.68 -16.81 -0.96
CA ARG A 57 6.92 -16.08 0.31
C ARG A 57 8.16 -16.50 1.12
N GLY A 58 9.04 -17.34 0.56
CA GLY A 58 10.15 -17.92 1.31
C GLY A 58 11.30 -16.96 1.63
N LEU A 59 11.47 -15.85 0.89
CA LEU A 59 12.63 -14.97 1.10
C LEU A 59 12.60 -14.28 2.46
N ALA A 60 11.41 -13.88 2.92
CA ALA A 60 11.26 -13.14 4.17
C ALA A 60 11.64 -14.01 5.38
N GLY A 61 11.14 -15.23 5.44
CA GLY A 61 11.53 -16.19 6.48
C GLY A 61 12.98 -16.65 6.34
N GLU A 62 13.53 -16.76 5.12
CA GLU A 62 14.95 -17.06 4.92
C GLU A 62 15.87 -15.98 5.50
N LEU A 63 15.50 -14.69 5.40
CA LEU A 63 16.25 -13.60 6.04
C LEU A 63 16.25 -13.73 7.56
N ILE A 64 15.11 -14.08 8.16
CA ILE A 64 14.97 -14.26 9.61
C ILE A 64 15.73 -15.50 10.08
N ARG A 65 15.73 -16.58 9.30
CA ARG A 65 16.45 -17.83 9.60
C ARG A 65 17.97 -17.64 9.73
N ARG A 66 18.52 -16.55 9.18
CA ARG A 66 19.94 -16.18 9.36
C ARG A 66 20.26 -15.63 10.74
N LEU A 67 19.24 -15.23 11.51
CA LEU A 67 19.38 -14.84 12.90
C LEU A 67 19.49 -16.10 13.79
N PRO A 68 20.12 -16.00 14.99
CA PRO A 68 20.11 -17.09 15.96
C PRO A 68 18.68 -17.55 16.30
N GLY A 69 18.49 -18.85 16.57
CA GLY A 69 17.16 -19.49 16.59
C GLY A 69 16.15 -18.96 17.62
N ASP A 70 16.64 -18.29 18.67
CA ASP A 70 15.84 -17.61 19.70
C ASP A 70 15.32 -16.23 19.25
N HIS A 71 15.76 -15.71 18.10
CA HIS A 71 15.46 -14.35 17.64
C HIS A 71 14.38 -14.28 16.55
N PHE A 72 13.64 -15.35 16.27
CA PHE A 72 12.61 -15.35 15.21
C PHE A 72 11.63 -14.18 15.33
N PHE A 73 10.98 -14.05 16.50
CA PHE A 73 9.98 -13.00 16.71
C PHE A 73 10.61 -11.61 16.64
N ALA A 74 11.78 -11.41 17.25
CA ALA A 74 12.49 -10.14 17.17
C ALA A 74 12.82 -9.76 15.71
N GLY A 75 13.29 -10.71 14.91
CA GLY A 75 13.54 -10.52 13.48
C GLY A 75 12.27 -10.21 12.70
N ALA A 76 11.20 -10.95 12.94
CA ALA A 76 9.92 -10.78 12.27
C ALA A 76 9.28 -9.41 12.58
N TYR A 77 9.23 -9.01 13.85
CA TYR A 77 8.80 -7.66 14.25
C TYR A 77 9.70 -6.57 13.69
N THR A 78 11.02 -6.80 13.59
CA THR A 78 11.94 -5.83 13.00
C THR A 78 11.63 -5.60 11.53
N ILE A 79 11.41 -6.66 10.74
CA ILE A 79 11.06 -6.51 9.31
C ILE A 79 9.69 -5.84 9.15
N LEU A 80 8.72 -6.20 9.99
CA LEU A 80 7.39 -5.58 10.02
C LEU A 80 7.48 -4.07 10.27
N TRP A 81 8.20 -3.64 11.31
CA TRP A 81 8.38 -2.21 11.61
C TRP A 81 9.26 -1.48 10.59
N MET A 82 10.21 -2.18 9.98
CA MET A 82 11.04 -1.64 8.90
C MET A 82 10.17 -1.30 7.68
N SER A 83 9.22 -2.15 7.30
CA SER A 83 8.33 -1.90 6.16
C SER A 83 7.47 -0.64 6.40
N ILE A 84 6.91 -0.48 7.60
CA ILE A 84 6.20 0.73 8.05
C ILE A 84 7.11 1.95 7.94
N THR A 85 8.29 1.89 8.57
CA THR A 85 9.19 3.04 8.67
C THR A 85 9.65 3.53 7.30
N VAL A 86 10.06 2.61 6.42
CA VAL A 86 10.51 2.92 5.07
C VAL A 86 9.39 3.56 4.25
N TRP A 87 8.16 3.07 4.39
CA TRP A 87 6.99 3.68 3.76
C TRP A 87 6.66 5.08 4.30
N LEU A 88 6.71 5.29 5.61
CA LEU A 88 6.49 6.61 6.21
C LEU A 88 7.55 7.62 5.75
N ILE A 89 8.80 7.19 5.57
CA ILE A 89 9.84 8.02 4.96
C ILE A 89 9.47 8.40 3.52
N ALA A 90 8.99 7.44 2.71
CA ALA A 90 8.56 7.71 1.34
C ALA A 90 7.41 8.74 1.29
N LEU A 91 6.43 8.63 2.18
CA LEU A 91 5.35 9.61 2.34
C LEU A 91 5.87 10.98 2.73
N ALA A 92 6.80 11.05 3.69
CA ALA A 92 7.42 12.31 4.11
C ALA A 92 8.17 12.98 2.95
N VAL A 93 8.86 12.19 2.10
CA VAL A 93 9.51 12.70 0.89
C VAL A 93 8.49 13.24 -0.11
N VAL A 94 7.34 12.57 -0.32
CA VAL A 94 6.26 13.07 -1.17
C VAL A 94 5.71 14.40 -0.63
N MET A 95 5.44 14.49 0.67
CA MET A 95 4.97 15.72 1.32
C MET A 95 5.99 16.85 1.16
N TRP A 96 7.27 16.56 1.39
CA TRP A 96 8.35 17.51 1.18
C TRP A 96 8.37 18.02 -0.26
N LEU A 97 8.26 17.13 -1.25
CA LEU A 97 8.23 17.50 -2.66
C LEU A 97 7.05 18.39 -3.02
N VAL A 98 5.85 18.07 -2.51
CA VAL A 98 4.65 18.89 -2.71
C VAL A 98 4.89 20.33 -2.23
N LEU A 99 5.55 20.48 -1.09
CA LEU A 99 5.83 21.77 -0.45
C LEU A 99 7.02 22.52 -1.07
N SER A 100 8.02 21.81 -1.59
CA SER A 100 9.27 22.39 -2.10
C SER A 100 9.23 22.78 -3.58
N THR A 101 8.37 22.14 -4.37
CA THR A 101 8.30 22.40 -5.82
C THR A 101 7.54 23.70 -6.09
N GLY A 102 8.03 24.54 -7.00
CA GLY A 102 7.33 25.74 -7.47
C GLY A 102 7.13 26.81 -6.40
N THR A 103 6.11 27.66 -6.58
CA THR A 103 5.81 28.71 -5.59
C THR A 103 5.01 28.16 -4.41
N ARG A 104 5.29 28.66 -3.20
CA ARG A 104 4.54 28.29 -2.00
C ARG A 104 3.08 28.72 -2.14
N SER A 105 2.16 27.76 -2.03
CA SER A 105 0.72 28.01 -2.11
C SER A 105 -0.05 27.26 -1.02
N GLU A 106 -1.22 27.78 -0.64
CA GLU A 106 -2.08 27.10 0.33
C GLU A 106 -2.51 25.70 -0.14
N ARG A 107 -2.72 25.52 -1.45
CA ARG A 107 -3.11 24.21 -1.99
C ARG A 107 -2.00 23.16 -1.86
N ARG A 108 -0.73 23.56 -1.93
CA ARG A 108 0.40 22.67 -1.63
C ARG A 108 0.39 22.24 -0.17
N ILE A 109 0.12 23.16 0.76
CA ILE A 109 -0.02 22.83 2.18
C ILE A 109 -1.18 21.87 2.40
N MET A 110 -2.34 22.17 1.83
CA MET A 110 -3.52 21.28 1.90
C MET A 110 -3.22 19.90 1.29
N LEU A 111 -2.52 19.84 0.15
CA LEU A 111 -2.20 18.57 -0.51
C LEU A 111 -1.21 17.75 0.34
N ALA A 112 -0.18 18.39 0.89
CA ALA A 112 0.78 17.74 1.77
C ALA A 112 0.11 17.17 3.04
N LEU A 113 -0.82 17.91 3.65
CA LEU A 113 -1.59 17.45 4.81
C LEU A 113 -2.66 16.39 4.46
N LEU A 114 -3.08 16.30 3.20
CA LEU A 114 -3.99 15.24 2.72
C LEU A 114 -3.26 13.90 2.56
N VAL A 115 -2.01 13.90 2.09
CA VAL A 115 -1.21 12.69 1.82
C VAL A 115 -1.26 11.65 2.96
N PRO A 116 -0.98 11.99 4.24
CA PRO A 116 -0.92 10.98 5.31
C PRO A 116 -2.26 10.34 5.66
N VAL A 117 -3.40 10.95 5.29
CA VAL A 117 -4.75 10.44 5.58
C VAL A 117 -5.41 9.74 4.39
N LEU A 118 -4.69 9.58 3.27
CA LEU A 118 -5.17 8.79 2.14
C LEU A 118 -5.26 7.30 2.53
N PRO A 119 -6.16 6.52 1.90
CA PRO A 119 -6.45 5.14 2.32
C PRO A 119 -5.27 4.17 2.25
N PHE A 120 -4.22 4.52 1.51
CA PHE A 120 -2.97 3.75 1.37
C PHE A 120 -1.82 4.29 2.23
N ALA A 121 -2.04 5.35 3.01
CA ALA A 121 -0.98 6.11 3.66
C ALA A 121 -0.69 5.63 5.09
N PHE A 122 -0.84 6.50 6.10
CA PHE A 122 -0.42 6.20 7.47
C PHE A 122 -1.27 5.08 8.10
N SER A 123 -2.60 5.22 8.07
CA SER A 123 -3.49 4.21 8.64
C SER A 123 -3.32 2.84 7.97
N TYR A 124 -3.10 2.79 6.65
CA TYR A 124 -2.79 1.53 5.96
C TYR A 124 -1.56 0.85 6.56
N ALA A 125 -0.47 1.60 6.71
CA ALA A 125 0.81 1.06 7.19
C ALA A 125 0.73 0.50 8.61
N ILE A 126 0.00 1.19 9.50
CA ILE A 126 -0.12 0.77 10.89
C ILE A 126 -1.10 -0.41 11.05
N TYR A 127 -2.24 -0.38 10.36
CA TYR A 127 -3.26 -1.44 10.51
C TYR A 127 -2.99 -2.65 9.61
N ASN A 128 -2.19 -2.51 8.55
CA ASN A 128 -1.85 -3.57 7.60
C ASN A 128 -0.38 -3.44 7.15
N PRO A 129 0.60 -3.72 8.03
CA PRO A 129 2.03 -3.70 7.71
C PRO A 129 2.46 -4.87 6.82
N HIS A 130 1.77 -5.03 5.67
CA HIS A 130 2.10 -6.02 4.66
C HIS A 130 3.50 -5.75 4.07
N PRO A 131 4.17 -6.79 3.56
CA PRO A 131 5.41 -6.63 2.80
C PRO A 131 5.28 -5.71 1.56
N GLU A 132 4.05 -5.50 1.09
CA GLU A 132 3.70 -4.58 -0.01
C GLU A 132 4.18 -3.15 0.22
N LEU A 133 4.31 -2.71 1.48
CA LEU A 133 4.85 -1.39 1.83
C LEU A 133 6.24 -1.13 1.21
N PHE A 134 7.05 -2.19 1.02
CA PHE A 134 8.31 -2.08 0.29
C PHE A 134 8.09 -1.82 -1.21
N GLY A 135 7.10 -2.48 -1.81
CA GLY A 135 6.69 -2.26 -3.22
C GLY A 135 6.14 -0.86 -3.44
N MET A 136 5.26 -0.40 -2.54
CA MET A 136 4.72 0.96 -2.50
C MET A 136 5.85 2.00 -2.44
N THR A 137 6.84 1.78 -1.57
CA THR A 137 8.01 2.66 -1.43
C THR A 137 8.86 2.67 -2.70
N ALA A 138 9.12 1.50 -3.29
CA ALA A 138 9.87 1.40 -4.54
C ALA A 138 9.17 2.15 -5.68
N LEU A 139 7.83 2.06 -5.78
CA LEU A 139 7.05 2.77 -6.78
C LEU A 139 7.10 4.29 -6.58
N VAL A 140 6.99 4.76 -5.35
CA VAL A 140 7.14 6.19 -5.02
C VAL A 140 8.53 6.69 -5.41
N ALA A 141 9.59 5.97 -5.00
CA ALA A 141 10.97 6.33 -5.33
C ALA A 141 11.22 6.33 -6.85
N PHE A 142 10.70 5.34 -7.57
CA PHE A 142 10.77 5.26 -9.02
C PHE A 142 10.05 6.43 -9.69
N SER A 143 8.81 6.71 -9.28
CA SER A 143 7.99 7.79 -9.84
C SER A 143 8.63 9.16 -9.61
N ILE A 144 9.13 9.40 -8.40
CA ILE A 144 9.87 10.61 -8.05
C ILE A 144 11.14 10.73 -8.91
N SER A 145 11.88 9.65 -9.09
CA SER A 145 13.11 9.65 -9.90
C SER A 145 12.82 9.99 -11.37
N LEU A 146 11.73 9.46 -11.93
CA LEU A 146 11.29 9.77 -13.31
C LEU A 146 11.02 11.25 -13.54
N THR A 147 10.56 12.00 -12.53
CA THR A 147 10.38 13.47 -12.64
C THR A 147 11.68 14.26 -12.74
N ARG A 148 12.83 13.65 -12.41
CA ARG A 148 14.13 14.33 -12.38
C ARG A 148 15.10 13.89 -13.47
N VAL A 149 14.79 12.81 -14.19
CA VAL A 149 15.70 12.24 -15.20
C VAL A 149 15.27 12.57 -16.63
N HIS A 150 16.22 13.10 -17.39
CA HIS A 150 15.98 13.54 -18.76
C HIS A 150 16.67 12.66 -19.81
N THR A 151 17.71 11.90 -19.43
CA THR A 151 18.45 11.08 -20.40
C THR A 151 17.80 9.70 -20.61
N PRO A 152 17.83 9.15 -21.83
CA PRO A 152 17.32 7.80 -22.09
C PRO A 152 18.03 6.71 -21.29
N ARG A 153 19.37 6.81 -21.16
CA ARG A 153 20.18 5.82 -20.43
C ARG A 153 19.79 5.74 -18.96
N THR A 154 19.65 6.88 -18.28
CA THR A 154 19.27 6.88 -16.87
C THR A 154 17.85 6.34 -16.66
N ARG A 155 16.91 6.61 -17.56
CA ARG A 155 15.56 6.02 -17.50
C ARG A 155 15.58 4.50 -17.63
N VAL A 156 16.39 3.97 -18.54
CA VAL A 156 16.59 2.52 -18.70
C VAL A 156 17.17 1.92 -17.41
N VAL A 157 18.23 2.52 -16.85
CA VAL A 157 18.82 2.05 -15.59
C VAL A 157 17.80 2.06 -14.45
N LEU A 158 17.03 3.14 -14.30
CA LEU A 158 15.98 3.22 -13.28
C LEU A 158 14.87 2.17 -13.47
N GLY A 159 14.43 1.95 -14.71
CA GLY A 159 13.46 0.90 -15.03
C GLY A 159 13.99 -0.48 -14.64
N THR A 160 15.25 -0.78 -14.98
CA THR A 160 15.90 -2.04 -14.60
C THR A 160 16.02 -2.19 -13.08
N LEU A 161 16.47 -1.16 -12.35
CA LEU A 161 16.60 -1.20 -10.89
C LEU A 161 15.25 -1.43 -10.21
N TYR A 162 14.20 -0.73 -10.67
CA TYR A 162 12.84 -0.94 -10.19
C TYR A 162 12.34 -2.37 -10.49
N GLY A 163 12.55 -2.86 -11.70
CA GLY A 163 12.17 -4.22 -12.09
C GLY A 163 12.88 -5.29 -11.25
N ILE A 164 14.19 -5.13 -11.00
CA ILE A 164 14.94 -6.02 -10.10
C ILE A 164 14.36 -5.98 -8.68
N ALA A 165 14.04 -4.79 -8.16
CA ALA A 165 13.40 -4.67 -6.85
C ALA A 165 12.06 -5.42 -6.81
N MET A 166 11.21 -5.29 -7.84
CA MET A 166 9.96 -6.05 -7.94
C MET A 166 10.21 -7.56 -8.02
N ALA A 167 11.23 -8.00 -8.77
CA ALA A 167 11.59 -9.41 -8.88
C ALA A 167 12.02 -10.03 -7.55
N VAL A 168 12.76 -9.27 -6.73
CA VAL A 168 13.15 -9.68 -5.37
C VAL A 168 11.95 -9.67 -4.44
N LEU A 169 11.12 -8.63 -4.48
CA LEU A 169 9.93 -8.53 -3.65
C LEU A 169 8.89 -9.60 -3.98
N ALA A 170 8.82 -10.09 -5.22
CA ALA A 170 8.01 -11.24 -5.58
C ALA A 170 8.32 -12.49 -4.73
N LEU A 171 9.57 -12.65 -4.30
CA LEU A 171 10.01 -13.76 -3.45
C LEU A 171 9.57 -13.59 -1.98
N VAL A 172 9.29 -12.36 -1.55
CA VAL A 172 8.73 -12.00 -0.24
C VAL A 172 7.21 -12.13 -0.28
N HIS A 173 6.58 -11.54 -1.29
CA HIS A 173 5.17 -11.70 -1.57
C HIS A 173 4.93 -11.62 -3.09
N GLU A 174 4.42 -12.71 -3.63
CA GLU A 174 4.20 -12.98 -5.05
C GLU A 174 3.23 -12.00 -5.74
N ALA A 175 2.37 -11.31 -5.01
CA ALA A 175 1.37 -10.40 -5.56
C ALA A 175 1.94 -9.00 -5.86
N ILE A 176 3.02 -8.59 -5.17
CA ILE A 176 3.64 -7.26 -5.26
C ILE A 176 3.89 -6.80 -6.71
N PRO A 177 4.50 -7.61 -7.60
CA PRO A 177 4.75 -7.15 -8.97
C PRO A 177 3.48 -6.86 -9.78
N LEU A 178 2.39 -7.56 -9.48
CA LEU A 178 1.11 -7.37 -10.15
C LEU A 178 0.40 -6.12 -9.63
N GLU A 179 0.46 -5.89 -8.31
CA GLU A 179 -0.13 -4.73 -7.65
C GLU A 179 0.39 -3.40 -8.19
N PHE A 180 1.71 -3.26 -8.36
CA PHE A 180 2.35 -1.98 -8.73
C PHE A 180 2.70 -1.85 -10.21
N ALA A 181 2.27 -2.80 -11.05
CA ALA A 181 2.51 -2.76 -12.49
C ALA A 181 1.82 -1.56 -13.13
N LEU A 182 0.57 -1.28 -12.74
CA LEU A 182 -0.21 -0.15 -13.27
C LEU A 182 0.46 1.18 -12.92
N GLY A 183 0.84 1.36 -11.66
CA GLY A 183 1.55 2.55 -11.17
C GLY A 183 2.86 2.80 -11.92
N ALA A 184 3.67 1.76 -12.14
CA ALA A 184 4.92 1.87 -12.89
C ALA A 184 4.68 2.30 -14.35
N VAL A 185 3.69 1.72 -15.04
CA VAL A 185 3.32 2.15 -16.40
C VAL A 185 2.83 3.59 -16.40
N LEU A 186 1.94 3.97 -15.49
CA LEU A 186 1.43 5.34 -15.39
C LEU A 186 2.57 6.32 -15.14
N ALA A 187 3.50 6.01 -14.25
CA ALA A 187 4.68 6.83 -13.99
C ALA A 187 5.53 7.03 -15.26
N ILE A 188 5.82 5.96 -16.01
CA ILE A 188 6.58 6.03 -17.26
C ILE A 188 5.84 6.86 -18.31
N VAL A 189 4.54 6.63 -18.50
CA VAL A 189 3.75 7.30 -19.54
C VAL A 189 3.54 8.78 -19.23
N VAL A 190 3.21 9.12 -17.97
CA VAL A 190 2.78 10.47 -17.56
C VAL A 190 3.95 11.35 -17.14
N LEU A 191 4.95 10.80 -16.43
CA LEU A 191 6.04 11.60 -15.86
C LEU A 191 7.25 11.71 -16.79
N SER A 192 7.42 10.80 -17.77
CA SER A 192 8.51 10.85 -18.77
C SER A 192 8.09 11.50 -20.08
N LYS A 193 7.71 12.78 -20.04
CA LYS A 193 7.16 13.51 -21.20
C LYS A 193 8.10 13.55 -22.40
N ASP A 194 9.40 13.72 -22.15
CA ASP A 194 10.41 13.82 -23.22
C ASP A 194 10.86 12.45 -23.76
N ALA A 195 10.29 11.35 -23.29
CA ALA A 195 10.65 10.01 -23.76
C ALA A 195 9.93 9.68 -25.08
N THR A 196 10.68 9.13 -26.04
CA THR A 196 10.08 8.58 -27.27
C THR A 196 9.19 7.37 -26.95
N PRO A 197 8.20 7.03 -27.80
CA PRO A 197 7.34 5.85 -27.59
C PRO A 197 8.14 4.55 -27.44
N ALA A 198 9.23 4.38 -28.19
CA ALA A 198 10.11 3.22 -28.08
C ALA A 198 10.81 3.16 -26.72
N ALA A 199 11.35 4.28 -26.24
CA ALA A 199 11.98 4.34 -24.93
C ALA A 199 10.99 4.03 -23.80
N ARG A 200 9.74 4.52 -23.88
CA ARG A 200 8.68 4.20 -22.92
C ARG A 200 8.38 2.70 -22.89
N ARG A 201 8.29 2.04 -24.04
CA ARG A 201 8.07 0.58 -24.13
C ARG A 201 9.23 -0.19 -23.50
N ILE A 202 10.47 0.15 -23.83
CA ILE A 202 11.66 -0.48 -23.24
C ILE A 202 11.66 -0.31 -21.72
N CYS A 203 11.46 0.91 -21.22
CA CYS A 203 11.41 1.16 -19.78
C CYS A 203 10.28 0.38 -19.11
N THR A 204 9.12 0.25 -19.77
CA THR A 204 7.98 -0.53 -19.25
C THR A 204 8.32 -2.01 -19.14
N VAL A 205 8.91 -2.59 -20.18
CA VAL A 205 9.35 -4.00 -20.18
C VAL A 205 10.40 -4.23 -19.09
N LEU A 206 11.34 -3.31 -18.91
CA LEU A 206 12.38 -3.43 -17.87
C LEU A 206 11.82 -3.25 -16.46
N ALA A 207 10.83 -2.37 -16.28
CA ALA A 207 10.23 -2.09 -14.97
C ALA A 207 9.31 -3.22 -14.48
N ILE A 208 8.60 -3.90 -15.39
CA ILE A 208 7.55 -4.87 -15.02
C ILE A 208 7.95 -6.31 -15.36
N GLY A 209 8.73 -6.50 -16.43
CA GLY A 209 9.13 -7.81 -16.95
C GLY A 209 9.82 -8.70 -15.91
N PRO A 210 10.87 -8.24 -15.21
CA PRO A 210 11.54 -9.06 -14.19
C PRO A 210 10.58 -9.54 -13.08
N GLY A 211 9.69 -8.66 -12.61
CA GLY A 211 8.67 -9.00 -11.62
C GLY A 211 7.69 -10.05 -12.12
N ILE A 212 7.13 -9.88 -13.34
CA ILE A 212 6.25 -10.88 -13.96
C ILE A 212 6.96 -12.23 -14.09
N VAL A 213 8.21 -12.24 -14.56
CA VAL A 213 9.00 -13.47 -14.69
C VAL A 213 9.16 -14.16 -13.35
N SER A 214 9.49 -13.43 -12.27
CA SER A 214 9.55 -14.00 -10.92
C SER A 214 8.21 -14.62 -10.49
N VAL A 215 7.08 -13.95 -10.71
CA VAL A 215 5.75 -14.48 -10.37
C VAL A 215 5.46 -15.77 -11.14
N LEU A 216 5.75 -15.80 -12.45
CA LEU A 216 5.56 -16.99 -13.27
C LEU A 216 6.48 -18.14 -12.83
N LEU A 217 7.74 -17.85 -12.51
CA LEU A 217 8.68 -18.85 -11.99
C LEU A 217 8.23 -19.41 -10.64
N LEU A 218 7.73 -18.57 -9.73
CA LEU A 218 7.14 -19.01 -8.47
C LEU A 218 5.92 -19.90 -8.69
N ALA A 219 5.06 -19.56 -9.66
CA ALA A 219 3.87 -20.33 -9.97
C ALA A 219 4.20 -21.73 -10.56
N VAL A 220 5.27 -21.84 -11.35
CA VAL A 220 5.66 -23.07 -12.06
C VAL A 220 6.63 -23.94 -11.24
N VAL A 221 7.62 -23.34 -10.61
CA VAL A 221 8.75 -24.03 -9.95
C VAL A 221 8.59 -24.04 -8.42
N GLY A 222 7.75 -23.18 -7.85
CA GLY A 222 7.46 -23.17 -6.43
C GLY A 222 6.91 -24.51 -5.98
N ARG A 223 7.57 -25.12 -5.00
CA ARG A 223 7.10 -26.35 -4.38
C ARG A 223 5.73 -26.13 -3.75
N ARG A 224 4.88 -27.12 -3.96
CA ARG A 224 3.58 -27.29 -3.32
C ARG A 224 3.69 -28.54 -2.43
N ASP A 225 2.70 -28.76 -1.58
CA ASP A 225 2.63 -29.95 -0.70
C ASP A 225 3.75 -29.99 0.36
N ILE A 226 4.16 -28.81 0.85
CA ILE A 226 5.16 -28.68 1.92
C ILE A 226 4.57 -28.16 3.23
N ALA A 227 3.24 -28.07 3.35
CA ALA A 227 2.58 -27.51 4.54
C ALA A 227 3.02 -28.20 5.84
N ASP A 228 3.08 -29.54 5.86
CA ASP A 228 3.47 -30.31 7.05
C ASP A 228 4.94 -30.06 7.44
N GLN A 229 5.81 -29.95 6.44
CA GLN A 229 7.25 -29.66 6.63
C GLN A 229 7.48 -28.24 7.13
N LEU A 230 6.75 -27.26 6.56
CA LEU A 230 6.77 -25.89 7.04
C LEU A 230 6.28 -25.80 8.48
N CYS A 231 5.16 -26.46 8.79
CA CYS A 231 4.58 -26.48 10.13
C CYS A 231 5.60 -26.94 11.17
N SER A 232 6.37 -28.01 10.91
CA SER A 232 7.36 -28.52 11.87
C SER A 232 8.52 -27.57 12.17
N HIS A 233 8.71 -26.49 11.40
CA HIS A 233 9.75 -25.47 11.61
C HIS A 233 9.19 -24.11 12.06
N VAL A 234 7.87 -23.96 12.17
CA VAL A 234 7.29 -22.75 12.74
C VAL A 234 7.60 -22.73 14.24
N PRO A 235 8.15 -21.64 14.80
CA PRO A 235 8.47 -21.58 16.21
C PRO A 235 7.21 -21.39 17.06
N HIS A 236 7.20 -22.00 18.24
CA HIS A 236 6.20 -21.73 19.27
C HIS A 236 6.42 -20.35 19.90
N GLY A 237 5.33 -19.75 20.36
CA GLY A 237 5.38 -18.45 21.02
C GLY A 237 3.99 -17.86 21.16
N MET A 238 3.64 -17.44 22.37
CA MET A 238 2.35 -16.83 22.65
C MET A 238 2.31 -15.41 22.07
N VAL A 239 1.36 -15.17 21.16
CA VAL A 239 1.11 -13.86 20.57
C VAL A 239 -0.35 -13.46 20.83
N GLU A 240 -0.60 -12.17 21.01
CA GLU A 240 -1.96 -11.67 21.14
C GLU A 240 -2.78 -11.94 19.88
N ASN A 241 -4.01 -12.40 20.08
CA ASN A 241 -4.93 -12.73 19.01
C ASN A 241 -6.34 -12.22 19.33
N PRO A 242 -6.57 -10.90 19.24
CA PRO A 242 -7.89 -10.34 19.49
C PRO A 242 -8.96 -10.86 18.51
N TRP A 243 -8.55 -11.31 17.31
CA TRP A 243 -9.47 -11.84 16.30
C TRP A 243 -10.15 -13.15 16.72
N ALA A 244 -9.50 -13.96 17.55
CA ALA A 244 -10.11 -15.18 18.08
C ALA A 244 -11.34 -14.91 18.98
N VAL A 245 -11.44 -13.72 19.59
CA VAL A 245 -12.57 -13.33 20.44
C VAL A 245 -13.52 -12.33 19.77
N ALA A 246 -13.12 -11.72 18.65
CA ALA A 246 -13.85 -10.70 17.89
C ALA A 246 -15.09 -11.24 17.12
N THR A 247 -15.89 -12.08 17.76
CA THR A 247 -17.08 -12.72 17.19
C THR A 247 -18.34 -11.85 17.29
N THR A 248 -18.37 -10.90 18.22
CA THR A 248 -19.47 -9.94 18.40
C THR A 248 -18.91 -8.57 18.80
N PRO A 249 -19.61 -7.45 18.51
CA PRO A 249 -19.17 -6.11 18.93
C PRO A 249 -18.93 -6.01 20.44
N GLN A 250 -19.73 -6.70 21.25
CA GLN A 250 -19.57 -6.70 22.71
C GLN A 250 -18.26 -7.37 23.14
N ARG A 251 -17.90 -8.52 22.55
CA ARG A 251 -16.62 -9.18 22.87
C ARG A 251 -15.41 -8.38 22.42
N VAL A 252 -15.51 -7.68 21.29
CA VAL A 252 -14.49 -6.73 20.85
C VAL A 252 -14.30 -5.64 21.91
N LEU A 253 -15.39 -5.05 22.40
CA LEU A 253 -15.33 -4.07 23.48
C LEU A 253 -14.77 -4.65 24.78
N ASP A 254 -15.17 -5.86 25.16
CA ASP A 254 -14.67 -6.52 26.36
C ASP A 254 -13.17 -6.82 26.28
N TYR A 255 -12.64 -7.20 25.12
CA TYR A 255 -11.20 -7.30 24.88
C TYR A 255 -10.51 -5.93 25.01
N MET A 256 -11.01 -4.91 24.32
CA MET A 256 -10.42 -3.55 24.35
C MET A 256 -10.40 -2.93 25.75
N LEU A 257 -11.36 -3.31 26.61
CA LEU A 257 -11.44 -2.86 28.00
C LEU A 257 -10.61 -3.75 28.97
N GLY A 258 -9.87 -4.73 28.46
CA GLY A 258 -9.07 -5.66 29.26
C GLY A 258 -9.90 -6.62 30.12
N ARG A 259 -11.18 -6.83 29.79
CA ARG A 259 -12.06 -7.77 30.52
C ARG A 259 -11.87 -9.22 30.05
N VAL A 260 -11.33 -9.40 28.84
CA VAL A 260 -11.02 -10.69 28.24
C VAL A 260 -9.63 -10.60 27.63
N GLU A 261 -8.76 -11.55 27.95
CA GLU A 261 -7.48 -11.74 27.28
C GLU A 261 -7.63 -12.81 26.18
N SER A 262 -6.89 -12.64 25.08
CA SER A 262 -6.87 -13.59 23.98
C SER A 262 -5.46 -13.71 23.42
N ARG A 263 -4.84 -14.87 23.61
CA ARG A 263 -3.53 -15.21 23.08
C ARG A 263 -3.62 -16.56 22.40
N ALA A 264 -2.90 -16.70 21.29
CA ALA A 264 -2.74 -17.96 20.57
C ALA A 264 -1.26 -18.32 20.53
N ASP A 265 -0.97 -19.62 20.56
CA ASP A 265 0.37 -20.07 20.18
C ASP A 265 0.54 -19.86 18.67
N TYR A 266 1.62 -19.17 18.30
CA TYR A 266 1.89 -18.79 16.92
C TYR A 266 2.05 -20.02 16.01
N HIS A 267 2.70 -21.08 16.48
CA HIS A 267 2.86 -22.32 15.71
C HIS A 267 1.49 -22.93 15.41
N ASP A 268 0.66 -23.14 16.43
CA ASP A 268 -0.66 -23.75 16.27
C ASP A 268 -1.53 -22.94 15.30
N TRP A 269 -1.54 -21.62 15.45
CA TRP A 269 -2.32 -20.73 14.60
C TRP A 269 -1.83 -20.74 13.14
N VAL A 270 -0.52 -20.64 12.90
CA VAL A 270 0.06 -20.67 11.54
C VAL A 270 -0.16 -22.03 10.89
N CYS A 271 0.04 -23.13 11.62
CA CYS A 271 -0.18 -24.47 11.11
C CYS A 271 -1.66 -24.74 10.76
N GLN A 272 -2.59 -24.12 11.49
CA GLN A 272 -4.01 -24.29 11.24
C GLN A 272 -4.52 -23.43 10.07
N TYR A 273 -4.09 -22.17 9.98
CA TYR A 273 -4.71 -21.18 9.09
C TYR A 273 -3.83 -20.78 7.89
N VAL A 274 -2.51 -20.91 8.00
CA VAL A 274 -1.56 -20.34 7.02
C VAL A 274 -0.89 -21.42 6.19
N THR A 275 -0.28 -22.43 6.82
CA THR A 275 0.46 -23.49 6.11
C THR A 275 -0.40 -24.25 5.09
N PRO A 276 -1.71 -24.51 5.29
CA PRO A 276 -2.53 -25.17 4.27
C PRO A 276 -2.60 -24.38 2.96
N GLY A 277 -2.43 -23.05 3.02
CA GLY A 277 -2.38 -22.17 1.85
C GLY A 277 -1.22 -22.45 0.90
N PHE A 278 -0.14 -23.11 1.37
CA PHE A 278 1.01 -23.49 0.55
C PHE A 278 0.79 -24.74 -0.30
N ASN A 279 -0.30 -25.49 -0.03
CA ASN A 279 -0.73 -26.62 -0.85
C ASN A 279 -1.73 -26.20 -1.94
N LEU A 280 -2.29 -24.99 -1.85
CA LEU A 280 -3.31 -24.52 -2.78
C LEU A 280 -2.73 -24.27 -4.17
N ASP A 281 -3.37 -24.84 -5.18
CA ASP A 281 -3.19 -24.43 -6.56
C ASP A 281 -4.11 -23.23 -6.91
N TRP A 282 -3.89 -22.68 -8.10
CA TRP A 282 -4.66 -21.53 -8.59
C TRP A 282 -6.16 -21.83 -8.75
N ILE A 283 -6.53 -23.07 -9.12
CA ILE A 283 -7.93 -23.49 -9.28
C ILE A 283 -8.61 -23.51 -7.90
N THR A 284 -7.97 -24.07 -6.89
CA THR A 284 -8.50 -24.15 -5.53
C THR A 284 -8.58 -22.77 -4.90
N SER A 285 -7.59 -21.91 -5.17
CA SER A 285 -7.63 -20.50 -4.75
C SER A 285 -8.82 -19.76 -5.36
N ALA A 286 -9.08 -19.95 -6.66
CA ALA A 286 -10.25 -19.36 -7.32
C ALA A 286 -11.58 -19.90 -6.78
N LYS A 287 -11.65 -21.20 -6.46
CA LYS A 287 -12.82 -21.78 -5.78
C LYS A 287 -13.05 -21.16 -4.41
N LEU A 288 -11.99 -20.86 -3.65
CA LEU A 288 -12.09 -20.19 -2.35
C LEU A 288 -12.69 -18.79 -2.48
N VAL A 289 -12.27 -18.02 -3.48
CA VAL A 289 -12.90 -16.72 -3.78
C VAL A 289 -14.38 -16.90 -4.11
N ILE A 290 -14.74 -17.87 -4.94
CA ILE A 290 -16.16 -18.15 -5.26
C ILE A 290 -16.96 -18.53 -4.00
N MET A 291 -16.36 -19.28 -3.07
CA MET A 291 -17.02 -19.71 -1.81
C MET A 291 -17.33 -18.55 -0.86
N VAL A 292 -16.55 -17.45 -0.86
CA VAL A 292 -16.89 -16.24 -0.10
C VAL A 292 -18.23 -15.64 -0.54
N GLY A 293 -18.58 -15.83 -1.80
CA GLY A 293 -19.88 -15.47 -2.35
C GLY A 293 -19.96 -14.04 -2.88
N PHE A 294 -20.83 -13.85 -3.87
CA PHE A 294 -20.97 -12.60 -4.60
C PHE A 294 -21.28 -11.38 -3.72
N PRO A 295 -22.18 -11.43 -2.71
CA PRO A 295 -22.53 -10.24 -1.92
C PRO A 295 -21.34 -9.63 -1.18
N ALA A 296 -20.51 -10.47 -0.54
CA ALA A 296 -19.34 -10.01 0.21
C ALA A 296 -18.28 -9.40 -0.72
N LEU A 297 -17.92 -10.11 -1.80
CA LEU A 297 -16.96 -9.62 -2.80
C LEU A 297 -17.43 -8.33 -3.48
N PHE A 298 -18.70 -8.25 -3.84
CA PHE A 298 -19.27 -7.06 -4.45
C PHE A 298 -19.29 -5.87 -3.48
N GLY A 299 -19.61 -6.10 -2.20
CA GLY A 299 -19.50 -5.08 -1.16
C GLY A 299 -18.07 -4.55 -0.99
N ALA A 300 -17.10 -5.45 -0.91
CA ALA A 300 -15.68 -5.12 -0.83
C ALA A 300 -15.19 -4.35 -2.08
N PHE A 301 -15.67 -4.73 -3.27
CA PHE A 301 -15.42 -4.02 -4.52
C PHE A 301 -15.94 -2.58 -4.47
N LEU A 302 -17.20 -2.38 -4.08
CA LEU A 302 -17.83 -1.06 -4.04
C LEU A 302 -17.15 -0.15 -3.03
N LEU A 303 -16.77 -0.68 -1.86
CA LEU A 303 -16.01 0.07 -0.86
C LEU A 303 -14.65 0.50 -1.39
N GLY A 304 -13.92 -0.42 -2.05
CA GLY A 304 -12.66 -0.12 -2.69
C GLY A 304 -12.77 0.94 -3.80
N LEU A 305 -13.77 0.80 -4.68
CA LEU A 305 -14.07 1.78 -5.72
C LEU A 305 -14.43 3.16 -5.13
N LEU A 306 -15.14 3.20 -4.01
CA LEU A 306 -15.43 4.43 -3.29
C LEU A 306 -14.14 5.10 -2.81
N PHE A 307 -13.20 4.36 -2.23
CA PHE A 307 -11.89 4.90 -1.84
C PHE A 307 -11.12 5.46 -3.03
N PHE A 308 -11.13 4.77 -4.16
CA PHE A 308 -10.50 5.23 -5.39
C PHE A 308 -11.08 6.55 -5.90
N VAL A 309 -12.41 6.62 -6.02
CA VAL A 309 -13.11 7.81 -6.52
C VAL A 309 -12.96 8.98 -5.56
N ALA A 310 -13.15 8.75 -4.25
CA ALA A 310 -13.03 9.78 -3.23
C ALA A 310 -11.61 10.35 -3.15
N THR A 311 -10.59 9.49 -3.18
CA THR A 311 -9.18 9.91 -3.17
C THR A 311 -8.83 10.74 -4.39
N THR A 312 -9.17 10.25 -5.59
CA THR A 312 -8.92 10.96 -6.85
C THR A 312 -9.64 12.32 -6.87
N TRP A 313 -10.89 12.34 -6.40
CA TRP A 313 -11.67 13.57 -6.28
C TRP A 313 -11.05 14.55 -5.28
N MET A 314 -10.56 14.08 -4.13
CA MET A 314 -9.92 14.91 -3.11
C MET A 314 -8.61 15.52 -3.59
N ILE A 315 -7.76 14.73 -4.25
CA ILE A 315 -6.51 15.21 -4.85
C ILE A 315 -6.84 16.29 -5.88
N ARG A 316 -7.81 16.04 -6.78
CA ARG A 316 -8.30 17.04 -7.74
C ARG A 316 -8.80 18.31 -7.04
N TYR A 317 -9.62 18.16 -6.00
CA TYR A 317 -10.27 19.27 -5.33
C TYR A 317 -9.26 20.20 -4.65
N VAL A 318 -8.28 19.61 -3.97
CA VAL A 318 -7.22 20.33 -3.26
C VAL A 318 -6.20 20.91 -4.23
N SER A 319 -5.75 20.14 -5.22
CA SER A 319 -4.75 20.62 -6.20
C SER A 319 -5.34 21.56 -7.27
N ALA A 320 -6.66 21.57 -7.47
CA ALA A 320 -7.37 22.17 -8.60
C ALA A 320 -7.01 21.64 -10.00
N VAL A 321 -6.06 20.72 -10.12
CA VAL A 321 -5.64 20.14 -11.40
C VAL A 321 -6.72 19.18 -11.89
N PRO A 322 -7.34 19.36 -13.06
CA PRO A 322 -8.43 18.48 -13.51
C PRO A 322 -7.95 17.05 -13.83
N VAL A 323 -8.68 16.02 -13.41
CA VAL A 323 -8.37 14.61 -13.78
C VAL A 323 -8.32 14.41 -15.30
N ARG A 324 -9.16 15.14 -16.05
CA ARG A 324 -9.17 15.07 -17.52
C ARG A 324 -7.83 15.47 -18.17
N THR A 325 -7.04 16.36 -17.55
CA THR A 325 -5.74 16.75 -18.11
C THR A 325 -4.70 15.66 -17.85
N PHE A 326 -4.75 15.03 -16.67
CA PHE A 326 -3.99 13.83 -16.37
C PHE A 326 -4.30 12.67 -17.33
N LEU A 327 -5.59 12.36 -17.54
CA LEU A 327 -6.01 11.32 -18.48
C LEU A 327 -5.68 11.65 -19.94
N ALA A 328 -5.58 12.94 -20.30
CA ALA A 328 -5.19 13.34 -21.64
C ALA A 328 -3.75 12.93 -21.98
N GLU A 329 -2.87 12.79 -20.98
CA GLU A 329 -1.49 12.30 -21.18
C GLU A 329 -1.45 10.82 -21.60
N LEU A 330 -2.54 10.07 -21.37
CA LEU A 330 -2.67 8.67 -21.77
C LEU A 330 -3.18 8.53 -23.22
N ARG A 331 -3.69 9.61 -23.83
CA ARG A 331 -4.22 9.57 -25.20
C ARG A 331 -3.08 9.27 -26.17
N GLY A 332 -3.22 8.16 -26.90
CA GLY A 332 -2.20 7.66 -27.84
C GLY A 332 -1.31 6.54 -27.29
N ASN A 333 -1.46 6.15 -26.01
CA ASN A 333 -0.72 5.02 -25.45
C ASN A 333 -1.58 4.17 -24.48
N LEU A 334 -2.86 4.00 -24.79
CA LEU A 334 -3.80 3.25 -23.94
C LEU A 334 -3.48 1.76 -23.82
N VAL A 335 -2.70 1.21 -24.75
CA VAL A 335 -2.33 -0.20 -24.76
C VAL A 335 -1.52 -0.58 -23.52
N LEU A 336 -0.52 0.23 -23.12
CA LEU A 336 0.31 -0.12 -21.96
C LEU A 336 -0.48 -0.08 -20.64
N PRO A 337 -1.24 0.99 -20.31
CA PRO A 337 -2.09 0.99 -19.11
C PRO A 337 -3.15 -0.11 -19.14
N ALA A 338 -3.72 -0.45 -20.30
CA ALA A 338 -4.69 -1.53 -20.41
C ALA A 338 -4.06 -2.90 -20.10
N LEU A 339 -2.88 -3.19 -20.66
CA LEU A 339 -2.14 -4.42 -20.36
C LEU A 339 -1.73 -4.48 -18.89
N ALA A 340 -1.25 -3.36 -18.31
CA ALA A 340 -0.91 -3.31 -16.90
C ALA A 340 -2.14 -3.50 -15.99
N SER A 341 -3.29 -2.93 -16.38
CA SER A 341 -4.55 -3.15 -15.65
C SER A 341 -5.00 -4.61 -15.73
N ALA A 342 -4.75 -5.30 -16.86
CA ALA A 342 -5.07 -6.72 -16.99
C ALA A 342 -4.24 -7.61 -16.04
N LEU A 343 -3.04 -7.17 -15.63
CA LEU A 343 -2.22 -7.89 -14.63
C LEU A 343 -2.81 -7.87 -13.23
N LEU A 344 -3.78 -6.99 -12.95
CA LEU A 344 -4.51 -6.98 -11.68
C LEU A 344 -5.59 -8.08 -11.62
N VAL A 345 -6.07 -8.57 -12.76
CA VAL A 345 -7.15 -9.55 -12.84
C VAL A 345 -6.87 -10.84 -12.03
N PRO A 346 -5.66 -11.44 -12.10
CA PRO A 346 -5.31 -12.57 -11.25
C PRO A 346 -5.54 -12.32 -9.76
N LEU A 347 -5.22 -11.12 -9.25
CA LEU A 347 -5.39 -10.78 -7.84
C LEU A 347 -6.86 -10.89 -7.38
N PHE A 348 -7.80 -10.41 -8.20
CA PHE A 348 -9.23 -10.50 -7.92
C PHE A 348 -9.78 -11.93 -8.08
N ILE A 349 -9.16 -12.75 -8.92
CA ILE A 349 -9.58 -14.15 -9.15
C ILE A 349 -9.09 -15.06 -8.03
N THR A 350 -7.90 -14.83 -7.49
CA THR A 350 -7.25 -15.78 -6.57
C THR A 350 -7.20 -15.33 -5.11
N ALA A 351 -7.63 -14.11 -4.78
CA ALA A 351 -7.65 -13.60 -3.42
C ALA A 351 -8.95 -12.86 -3.08
N VAL A 352 -9.29 -12.87 -1.78
CA VAL A 352 -10.56 -12.35 -1.24
C VAL A 352 -10.49 -10.87 -0.83
N ASP A 353 -9.28 -10.30 -0.75
CA ASP A 353 -9.01 -8.95 -0.24
C ASP A 353 -9.33 -7.84 -1.26
N TRP A 354 -10.53 -7.84 -1.84
CA TRP A 354 -10.88 -6.96 -2.95
C TRP A 354 -10.81 -5.47 -2.60
N THR A 355 -11.12 -5.08 -1.35
CA THR A 355 -10.94 -3.69 -0.89
C THR A 355 -9.46 -3.31 -0.88
N ARG A 356 -8.57 -4.20 -0.42
CA ARG A 356 -7.12 -3.98 -0.39
C ARG A 356 -6.54 -3.77 -1.79
N TRP A 357 -6.96 -4.60 -2.76
CA TRP A 357 -6.55 -4.43 -4.16
C TRP A 357 -6.94 -3.06 -4.73
N TRP A 358 -8.13 -2.57 -4.39
CA TRP A 358 -8.52 -1.21 -4.75
C TRP A 358 -7.70 -0.13 -4.05
N VAL A 359 -7.25 -0.33 -2.81
CA VAL A 359 -6.34 0.60 -2.13
C VAL A 359 -4.99 0.65 -2.84
N MET A 360 -4.45 -0.48 -3.31
CA MET A 360 -3.21 -0.52 -4.11
C MET A 360 -3.39 0.17 -5.47
N ILE A 361 -4.51 -0.08 -6.18
CA ILE A 361 -4.85 0.65 -7.42
C ILE A 361 -4.96 2.16 -7.16
N THR A 362 -5.52 2.54 -6.01
CA THR A 362 -5.64 3.94 -5.61
C THR A 362 -4.28 4.58 -5.41
N LEU A 363 -3.33 3.89 -4.75
CA LEU A 363 -1.96 4.34 -4.61
C LEU A 363 -1.30 4.57 -5.98
N ASP A 364 -1.37 3.57 -6.86
CA ASP A 364 -0.77 3.56 -8.19
C ASP A 364 -1.13 4.81 -8.99
N VAL A 365 -2.42 5.16 -8.98
CA VAL A 365 -2.92 6.35 -9.66
C VAL A 365 -2.62 7.62 -8.87
N ALA A 366 -2.84 7.62 -7.56
CA ALA A 366 -2.74 8.81 -6.72
C ALA A 366 -1.32 9.38 -6.67
N ILE A 367 -0.29 8.56 -6.50
CA ILE A 367 1.09 9.04 -6.44
C ILE A 367 1.50 9.70 -7.76
N VAL A 368 1.23 9.05 -8.88
CA VAL A 368 1.51 9.61 -10.21
C VAL A 368 0.72 10.89 -10.43
N TYR A 369 -0.55 10.93 -10.02
CA TYR A 369 -1.38 12.12 -10.16
C TYR A 369 -0.92 13.28 -9.26
N ILE A 370 -0.48 13.01 -8.03
CA ILE A 370 0.10 14.02 -7.12
C ILE A 370 1.37 14.60 -7.74
N LEU A 371 2.31 13.75 -8.18
CA LEU A 371 3.56 14.19 -8.81
C LEU A 371 3.34 14.94 -10.13
N TYR A 372 2.29 14.56 -10.87
CA TYR A 372 1.83 15.32 -12.03
C TYR A 372 1.30 16.69 -11.63
N ALA A 373 0.45 16.76 -10.60
CA ALA A 373 -0.24 17.97 -10.17
C ALA A 373 0.67 19.03 -9.55
N ILE A 374 1.74 18.64 -8.84
CA ILE A 374 2.66 19.60 -8.18
C ILE A 374 3.43 20.48 -9.18
N ASN A 375 3.46 20.11 -10.45
CA ASN A 375 4.12 20.84 -11.53
C ASN A 375 3.15 21.65 -12.41
N ARG A 376 1.89 21.80 -11.97
CA ARG A 376 0.83 22.46 -12.73
C ARG A 376 0.47 23.81 -12.11
N PRO A 377 0.26 24.87 -12.92
CA PRO A 377 0.00 26.22 -12.41
C PRO A 377 -1.29 26.32 -11.59
N GLU A 378 -2.25 25.42 -11.79
CA GLU A 378 -3.52 25.38 -11.05
C GLU A 378 -3.30 25.21 -9.54
N ILE A 379 -2.23 24.53 -9.12
CA ILE A 379 -1.92 24.34 -7.69
C ILE A 379 -1.46 25.64 -7.02
N GLU A 380 -1.05 26.64 -7.79
CA GLU A 380 -0.57 27.92 -7.26
C GLU A 380 -1.74 28.90 -7.04
N GLN A 381 -2.93 28.58 -7.56
CA GLN A 381 -4.11 29.41 -7.42
C GLN A 381 -4.67 29.37 -5.98
N PRO A 382 -5.09 30.52 -5.43
CA PRO A 382 -5.60 30.58 -4.06
C PRO A 382 -6.90 29.77 -3.90
N PRO A 383 -7.05 29.00 -2.80
CA PRO A 383 -8.29 28.27 -2.55
C PRO A 383 -9.40 29.20 -2.04
N SER A 384 -10.64 28.88 -2.42
CA SER A 384 -11.83 29.52 -1.85
C SER A 384 -12.00 29.14 -0.36
N ARG A 385 -12.76 29.92 0.41
CA ARG A 385 -13.07 29.57 1.82
C ARG A 385 -13.79 28.22 1.94
N ARG A 386 -14.68 27.92 0.99
CA ARG A 386 -15.40 26.64 0.93
C ARG A 386 -14.42 25.48 0.73
N ASN A 387 -13.41 25.66 -0.12
CA ASN A 387 -12.40 24.63 -0.36
C ASN A 387 -11.62 24.29 0.90
N VAL A 388 -11.20 25.31 1.66
CA VAL A 388 -10.50 25.11 2.93
C VAL A 388 -11.40 24.41 3.95
N LEU A 389 -12.67 24.81 4.06
CA LEU A 389 -13.62 24.18 4.99
C LEU A 389 -13.85 22.70 4.67
N VAL A 390 -14.11 22.37 3.39
CA VAL A 390 -14.30 20.98 2.95
C VAL A 390 -13.05 20.15 3.20
N PHE A 391 -11.87 20.71 2.88
CA PHE A 391 -10.59 20.07 3.18
C PHE A 391 -10.43 19.76 4.66
N VAL A 392 -10.68 20.73 5.55
CA VAL A 392 -10.60 20.53 7.00
C VAL A 392 -11.55 19.41 7.44
N CYS A 393 -12.83 19.46 7.06
CA CYS A 393 -13.79 18.43 7.44
C CYS A 393 -13.37 17.04 6.98
N VAL A 394 -12.89 16.92 5.74
CA VAL A 394 -12.45 15.63 5.17
C VAL A 394 -11.20 15.12 5.89
N VAL A 395 -10.18 15.95 6.08
CA VAL A 395 -8.94 15.50 6.75
C VAL A 395 -9.20 15.14 8.21
N LEU A 396 -10.03 15.92 8.92
CA LEU A 396 -10.39 15.58 10.29
C LEU A 396 -11.12 14.23 10.36
N ALA A 397 -12.07 13.96 9.45
CA ALA A 397 -12.78 12.69 9.41
C ALA A 397 -11.87 11.51 9.03
N LEU A 398 -11.07 11.65 7.97
CA LEU A 398 -10.16 10.60 7.50
C LEU A 398 -9.03 10.29 8.50
N ALA A 399 -8.64 11.26 9.33
CA ALA A 399 -7.66 11.04 10.39
C ALA A 399 -8.20 10.21 11.55
N VAL A 400 -9.51 10.16 11.76
CA VAL A 400 -10.14 9.36 12.82
C VAL A 400 -10.50 7.96 12.31
N ILE A 401 -10.99 7.89 11.07
CA ILE A 401 -11.45 6.63 10.47
C ILE A 401 -10.22 5.79 10.12
N PRO A 402 -10.07 4.57 10.67
CA PRO A 402 -8.97 3.67 10.33
C PRO A 402 -9.22 3.08 8.94
N THR A 403 -9.06 3.89 7.89
CA THR A 403 -9.28 3.46 6.50
C THR A 403 -8.42 2.26 6.12
N GLY A 404 -7.26 2.09 6.78
CA GLY A 404 -6.46 0.88 6.68
C GLY A 404 -7.22 -0.38 7.14
N SER A 405 -7.92 -0.35 8.27
CA SER A 405 -8.62 -1.56 8.79
C SER A 405 -9.84 -1.96 7.96
N ALA A 406 -10.33 -1.08 7.08
CA ALA A 406 -11.47 -1.35 6.20
C ALA A 406 -11.18 -2.44 5.14
N ASN A 407 -9.91 -2.80 4.95
CA ASN A 407 -9.47 -3.83 4.00
C ASN A 407 -9.89 -5.25 4.39
N ASN A 408 -10.35 -5.47 5.63
CA ASN A 408 -10.77 -6.77 6.15
C ASN A 408 -12.30 -6.94 6.18
N ILE A 409 -13.07 -6.00 5.60
CA ILE A 409 -14.54 -6.09 5.55
C ILE A 409 -14.93 -7.08 4.43
N GLY A 410 -15.23 -8.32 4.81
CA GLY A 410 -15.67 -9.37 3.88
C GLY A 410 -14.94 -10.72 4.05
N GLY A 411 -13.97 -10.81 4.96
CA GLY A 411 -13.34 -12.05 5.41
C GLY A 411 -14.02 -12.65 6.63
#